data_AF-A0A927PMT5-F1
#
_entry.id   AF-A0A927PMT5-F1
#
_cell.length_a   1.000
_cell.length_b   1.000
_cell.length_c   1.000
_cell.angle_alpha   90.00
_cell.angle_beta   90.00
_cell.angle_gamma   90.00
#
_symmetry.space_group_name_H-M   'P 1'
#
loop_
_entity.id
_entity.type
_entity.pdbx_description
1 polymer ?
#
loop_
_entity_poly.entity_id
_entity_poly.type
_entity_poly.pdbx_seq_one_letter_code
_entity_poly.pdbx_strand_id
1 'polypeptide(L)'
;MDIHGLLNKVEDWKWLDPAGDALAAIGERVAGKGQAGEALRGKDIGHPIHPVVVHLPMGAWMSAALVDTVTTSYPVARRLVALGLLTAPVASLTGLAEVPGLDRAQRRVAVTHIFSNAVAQGCFAAAWSRGNDRRLGARAWGLAGLAAMGVAGTLGGHLAYAQGAGVGRWSVAPRKGAGQAGAMVRPGHVAELMDSPDPSAALVLEAGVPVVRSSGSGPDEDEAVVIVTRAVLDHRFRGGPPSSSDLEEQAAALDSIARSLGA
;
A
#
# COMPACT_ATOMS: atom_id res chain seq x y z
N MET A 1 21.73 11.52 -6.61
CA MET A 1 20.66 11.30 -7.61
C MET A 1 19.38 11.09 -6.82
N ASP A 2 18.35 11.91 -7.03
CA ASP A 2 17.10 11.80 -6.28
C ASP A 2 16.23 10.68 -6.86
N ILE A 3 16.18 9.55 -6.15
CA ILE A 3 15.42 8.36 -6.56
C ILE A 3 13.92 8.67 -6.57
N HIS A 4 13.45 9.53 -5.66
CA HIS A 4 12.04 9.90 -5.57
C HIS A 4 11.59 10.70 -6.80
N GLY A 5 12.40 11.67 -7.24
CA GLY A 5 12.14 12.42 -8.46
C GLY A 5 12.18 11.58 -9.73
N LEU A 6 12.97 10.50 -9.77
CA LEU A 6 12.99 9.55 -10.89
C LEU A 6 11.73 8.69 -10.94
N LEU A 7 11.26 8.20 -9.79
CA LEU A 7 10.04 7.38 -9.70
C LEU A 7 8.79 8.19 -10.05
N ASN A 8 8.70 9.43 -9.54
CA ASN A 8 7.59 10.34 -9.87
C ASN A 8 7.51 10.62 -11.39
N LYS A 9 8.64 10.71 -12.09
CA LYS A 9 8.64 10.91 -13.55
C LYS A 9 7.97 9.77 -14.30
N VAL A 10 8.05 8.53 -13.80
CA VAL A 10 7.40 7.36 -14.42
C VAL A 10 5.87 7.52 -14.37
N GLU A 11 5.34 8.16 -13.32
CA GLU A 11 3.91 8.44 -13.17
C GLU A 11 3.39 9.38 -14.28
N ASP A 12 4.25 10.21 -14.86
CA ASP A 12 3.89 11.18 -15.90
C ASP A 12 4.05 10.64 -17.33
N TRP A 13 4.51 9.40 -17.49
CA TRP A 13 4.73 8.77 -18.80
C TRP A 13 3.41 8.34 -19.46
N LYS A 14 2.64 9.32 -19.96
CA LYS A 14 1.34 9.10 -20.64
C LYS A 14 1.42 8.14 -21.84
N TRP A 15 2.60 7.99 -22.45
CA TRP A 15 2.81 7.04 -23.53
C TRP A 15 2.67 5.57 -23.09
N LEU A 16 2.70 5.30 -21.77
CA LEU A 16 2.42 3.98 -21.20
C LEU A 16 0.92 3.71 -20.98
N ASP A 17 0.03 4.70 -21.14
CA ASP A 17 -1.41 4.52 -20.93
C ASP A 17 -1.97 3.31 -21.72
N PRO A 18 -1.68 3.14 -23.03
CA PRO A 18 -2.21 2.00 -23.79
C PRO A 18 -1.73 0.64 -23.24
N ALA A 19 -0.47 0.56 -22.80
CA ALA A 19 0.06 -0.66 -22.20
C ALA A 19 -0.57 -0.93 -20.82
N GLY A 20 -0.77 0.13 -20.03
CA GLY A 20 -1.46 0.04 -18.73
C GLY A 20 -2.89 -0.44 -18.87
N ASP A 21 -3.63 0.08 -19.84
CA ASP A 21 -5.02 -0.33 -20.12
C ASP A 21 -5.09 -1.77 -20.65
N ALA A 22 -4.14 -2.18 -21.51
CA ALA A 22 -4.03 -3.57 -21.96
C ALA A 22 -3.75 -4.54 -20.80
N LEU A 23 -2.83 -4.19 -19.89
CA LEU A 23 -2.53 -5.00 -18.71
C LEU A 23 -3.72 -5.07 -17.76
N ALA A 24 -4.47 -3.98 -17.57
CA ALA A 24 -5.70 -3.99 -16.79
C ALA A 24 -6.73 -4.95 -17.41
N ALA A 25 -6.94 -4.89 -18.73
CA ALA A 25 -7.86 -5.80 -19.41
C ALA A 25 -7.43 -7.28 -19.30
N ILE A 26 -6.13 -7.57 -19.34
CA ILE A 26 -5.62 -8.93 -19.11
C ILE A 26 -5.84 -9.33 -17.65
N GLY A 27 -5.54 -8.45 -16.70
CA GLY A 27 -5.76 -8.66 -15.27
C GLY A 27 -7.20 -8.97 -14.92
N GLU A 28 -8.16 -8.29 -15.56
CA GLU A 28 -9.58 -8.59 -15.41
C GLU A 28 -9.94 -10.01 -15.88
N ARG A 29 -9.34 -10.48 -16.98
CA ARG A 29 -9.55 -11.84 -17.48
C ARG A 29 -8.90 -12.89 -16.57
N VAL A 30 -7.70 -12.61 -16.06
CA VAL A 30 -6.95 -13.52 -15.18
C VAL A 30 -7.66 -13.67 -13.84
N ALA A 31 -8.14 -12.57 -13.26
CA ALA A 31 -8.89 -12.65 -12.03
C ALA A 31 -10.31 -13.21 -12.26
N GLY A 32 -10.95 -12.88 -13.40
CA GLY A 32 -12.32 -13.26 -13.66
C GLY A 32 -13.33 -12.63 -12.70
N LYS A 33 -14.60 -13.05 -12.83
CA LYS A 33 -15.70 -12.70 -11.91
C LYS A 33 -16.04 -13.95 -11.10
N GLY A 34 -15.68 -13.99 -9.81
CA GLY A 34 -15.96 -15.13 -8.93
C GLY A 34 -14.88 -15.35 -7.85
N GLN A 35 -15.07 -16.38 -7.02
CA GLN A 35 -14.23 -16.68 -5.85
C GLN A 35 -12.74 -16.80 -6.18
N ALA A 36 -12.37 -17.34 -7.35
CA ALA A 36 -10.96 -17.45 -7.75
C ALA A 36 -10.27 -16.07 -7.93
N GLY A 37 -10.98 -15.09 -8.47
CA GLY A 37 -10.49 -13.71 -8.62
C GLY A 37 -10.45 -12.94 -7.32
N GLU A 38 -11.37 -13.24 -6.42
CA GLU A 38 -11.38 -12.69 -5.06
C GLU A 38 -10.24 -13.28 -4.23
N ALA A 39 -9.98 -14.57 -4.35
CA ALA A 39 -8.85 -15.25 -3.74
C ALA A 39 -7.51 -14.70 -4.26
N LEU A 40 -7.33 -14.52 -5.57
CA LEU A 40 -6.11 -13.93 -6.13
C LEU A 40 -5.82 -12.51 -5.63
N ARG A 41 -6.87 -11.76 -5.32
CA ARG A 41 -6.79 -10.42 -4.71
C ARG A 41 -6.72 -10.45 -3.19
N GLY A 42 -6.83 -11.63 -2.58
CA GLY A 42 -6.68 -11.82 -1.14
C GLY A 42 -7.89 -11.45 -0.29
N LYS A 43 -9.10 -11.45 -0.86
CA LYS A 43 -10.35 -11.11 -0.15
C LYS A 43 -10.53 -11.93 1.14
N ASP A 44 -10.24 -13.23 1.08
CA ASP A 44 -10.45 -14.15 2.22
C ASP A 44 -9.44 -13.94 3.36
N ILE A 45 -8.29 -13.33 3.05
CA ILE A 45 -7.19 -13.08 3.99
C ILE A 45 -7.21 -11.61 4.46
N GLY A 46 -7.99 -10.75 3.78
CA GLY A 46 -8.02 -9.32 4.02
C GLY A 46 -6.75 -8.56 3.58
N HIS A 47 -5.83 -9.25 2.89
CA HIS A 47 -4.54 -8.70 2.48
C HIS A 47 -4.19 -9.08 1.04
N PRO A 48 -3.61 -8.15 0.24
CA PRO A 48 -3.12 -8.47 -1.10
C PRO A 48 -2.16 -9.67 -1.08
N ILE A 49 -2.42 -10.69 -1.91
CA ILE A 49 -1.60 -11.90 -1.94
C ILE A 49 -0.27 -11.65 -2.65
N HIS A 50 -0.22 -10.73 -3.62
CA HIS A 50 0.98 -10.48 -4.40
C HIS A 50 2.19 -10.12 -3.53
N PRO A 51 2.11 -9.13 -2.60
CA PRO A 51 3.20 -8.82 -1.66
C PRO A 51 3.66 -10.01 -0.80
N VAL A 52 2.77 -10.97 -0.50
CA VAL A 52 3.15 -12.17 0.27
C VAL A 52 3.95 -13.12 -0.63
N VAL A 53 3.43 -13.44 -1.81
CA VAL A 53 4.01 -14.46 -2.70
C VAL A 53 5.34 -14.04 -3.30
N VAL A 54 5.59 -12.75 -3.54
CA VAL A 54 6.86 -12.26 -4.11
C VAL A 54 8.09 -12.58 -3.26
N HIS A 55 7.92 -12.84 -1.96
CA HIS A 55 9.02 -13.24 -1.08
C HIS A 55 9.67 -14.56 -1.52
N LEU A 56 8.91 -15.48 -2.11
CA LEU A 56 9.41 -16.78 -2.56
C LEU A 56 10.45 -16.65 -3.68
N PRO A 57 10.12 -16.05 -4.85
CA PRO A 57 11.11 -15.89 -5.92
C PRO A 57 12.26 -14.96 -5.51
N MET A 58 11.95 -13.87 -4.80
CA MET A 58 12.97 -12.91 -4.37
C MET A 58 13.98 -13.53 -3.41
N GLY A 59 13.50 -14.23 -2.37
CA GLY A 59 14.35 -14.91 -1.40
C GLY A 59 15.20 -16.02 -2.03
N ALA A 60 14.62 -16.78 -2.96
CA ALA A 60 15.34 -17.82 -3.69
C ALA A 60 16.48 -17.24 -4.55
N TRP A 61 16.23 -16.17 -5.31
CA TRP A 61 17.24 -15.56 -6.17
C TRP A 61 18.33 -14.80 -5.40
N MET A 62 17.99 -14.10 -4.32
CA MET A 62 18.99 -13.49 -3.43
C MET A 62 19.88 -14.57 -2.80
N SER A 63 19.26 -15.66 -2.33
CA SER A 63 19.99 -16.79 -1.75
C SER A 63 20.88 -17.48 -2.79
N ALA A 64 20.42 -17.62 -4.04
CA ALA A 64 21.23 -18.18 -5.13
C ALA A 64 22.51 -17.38 -5.35
N ALA A 65 22.41 -16.04 -5.36
CA ALA A 65 23.55 -15.16 -5.51
C ALA A 65 24.51 -15.23 -4.32
N LEU A 66 23.98 -15.30 -3.10
CA LEU A 66 24.80 -15.46 -1.89
C LEU A 66 25.55 -16.80 -1.92
N VAL A 67 24.88 -17.89 -2.31
CA VAL A 67 25.49 -19.22 -2.40
C VAL A 67 26.57 -19.26 -3.50
N ASP A 68 26.32 -18.71 -4.68
CA ASP A 68 27.32 -18.71 -5.75
C ASP A 68 28.54 -17.81 -5.44
N THR A 69 28.35 -16.78 -4.60
CA THR A 69 29.43 -15.85 -4.21
C THR A 69 30.22 -16.31 -2.99
N VAL A 70 29.55 -16.77 -1.94
CA VAL A 70 30.15 -17.08 -0.63
C VAL A 70 30.64 -18.53 -0.57
N THR A 71 29.75 -19.49 -0.84
CA THR A 71 30.10 -20.91 -0.73
C THR A 71 30.60 -21.48 -2.05
N THR A 72 30.42 -20.73 -3.15
CA THR A 72 30.76 -21.12 -4.52
C THR A 72 30.07 -22.40 -5.00
N SER A 73 29.02 -22.84 -4.29
CA SER A 73 28.26 -24.04 -4.60
C SER A 73 27.26 -23.78 -5.73
N TYR A 74 27.78 -23.82 -6.95
CA TYR A 74 27.01 -23.57 -8.17
C TYR A 74 25.77 -24.50 -8.32
N PRO A 75 25.84 -25.82 -8.02
CA PRO A 75 24.66 -26.68 -8.12
C PRO A 75 23.51 -26.25 -7.19
N VAL A 76 23.84 -25.77 -5.98
CA VAL A 76 22.83 -25.27 -5.02
C VAL A 76 22.26 -23.95 -5.50
N ALA A 77 23.11 -23.01 -5.93
CA ALA A 77 22.67 -21.75 -6.52
C ALA A 77 21.71 -21.98 -7.71
N ARG A 78 22.03 -22.94 -8.60
CA ARG A 78 21.17 -23.26 -9.75
C ARG A 78 19.80 -23.82 -9.35
N ARG A 79 19.72 -24.61 -8.28
CA ARG A 79 18.44 -25.10 -7.73
C ARG A 79 17.61 -23.96 -7.15
N LEU A 80 18.25 -23.01 -6.48
CA LEU A 80 17.57 -21.82 -5.96
C LEU A 80 17.08 -20.90 -7.10
N VAL A 81 17.86 -20.75 -8.18
CA VAL A 81 17.38 -20.07 -9.40
C VAL A 81 16.15 -20.76 -9.97
N ALA A 82 16.17 -22.10 -10.05
CA ALA A 82 15.03 -22.87 -10.53
C ALA A 82 13.79 -22.70 -9.63
N LEU A 83 13.96 -22.72 -8.31
CA LEU A 83 12.88 -22.49 -7.36
C LEU A 83 12.24 -21.10 -7.55
N GLY A 84 13.06 -20.07 -7.75
CA GLY A 84 12.54 -18.74 -8.06
C GLY A 84 11.78 -18.70 -9.39
N LEU A 85 12.30 -19.35 -10.44
CA LEU A 85 11.58 -19.46 -11.73
C LEU A 85 10.28 -20.25 -11.62
N LEU A 86 10.18 -21.23 -10.73
CA LEU A 86 8.95 -22.01 -10.50
C LEU A 86 7.88 -21.20 -9.74
N THR A 87 8.30 -20.30 -8.85
CA THR A 87 7.39 -19.52 -7.99
C THR A 87 7.01 -18.17 -8.60
N ALA A 88 7.86 -17.60 -9.46
CA ALA A 88 7.62 -16.31 -10.13
C ALA A 88 6.32 -16.23 -10.96
N PRO A 89 5.86 -17.30 -11.65
CA PRO A 89 4.58 -17.27 -12.37
C PRO A 89 3.39 -17.00 -11.43
N VAL A 90 3.39 -17.59 -10.23
CA VAL A 90 2.33 -17.37 -9.25
C VAL A 90 2.31 -15.91 -8.80
N ALA A 91 3.47 -15.34 -8.48
CA ALA A 91 3.60 -13.92 -8.13
C ALA A 91 3.16 -13.00 -9.29
N SER A 92 3.48 -13.38 -10.53
CA SER A 92 3.11 -12.60 -11.72
C SER A 92 1.60 -12.59 -11.93
N LEU A 93 0.94 -13.73 -11.73
CA LEU A 93 -0.53 -13.85 -11.85
C LEU A 93 -1.26 -13.06 -10.77
N THR A 94 -0.82 -13.14 -9.52
CA THR A 94 -1.44 -12.39 -8.41
C THR A 94 -1.26 -10.88 -8.61
N GLY A 95 -0.07 -10.42 -9.02
CA GLY A 95 0.16 -8.99 -9.30
C GLY A 95 -0.65 -8.50 -10.50
N LEU A 96 -0.79 -9.31 -11.55
CA LEU A 96 -1.60 -8.96 -12.72
C LEU A 96 -3.09 -8.84 -12.37
N ALA A 97 -3.58 -9.63 -11.42
CA ALA A 97 -4.96 -9.55 -10.92
C ALA A 97 -5.28 -8.25 -10.15
N GLU A 98 -4.25 -7.54 -9.66
CA GLU A 98 -4.38 -6.27 -8.94
C GLU A 98 -4.41 -5.05 -9.90
N VAL A 99 -3.81 -5.15 -11.09
CA VAL A 99 -3.74 -4.06 -12.09
C VAL A 99 -5.08 -3.40 -12.43
N PRO A 100 -6.22 -4.13 -12.55
CA PRO A 100 -7.51 -3.51 -12.83
C PRO A 100 -7.92 -2.46 -11.80
N GLY A 101 -7.54 -2.65 -10.53
CA GLY A 101 -7.87 -1.74 -9.43
C GLY A 101 -6.99 -0.48 -9.36
N LEU A 102 -5.98 -0.38 -10.22
CA LEU A 102 -5.05 0.75 -10.26
C LEU A 102 -5.61 1.91 -11.09
N ASP A 103 -5.34 3.14 -10.66
CA ASP A 103 -5.56 4.34 -11.47
C ASP A 103 -4.52 4.45 -12.61
N ARG A 104 -4.64 5.45 -13.48
CA ARG A 104 -3.72 5.62 -14.62
C ARG A 104 -2.28 5.88 -14.21
N ALA A 105 -2.04 6.68 -13.17
CA ALA A 105 -0.68 6.99 -12.73
C ALA A 105 0.01 5.74 -12.16
N GLN A 106 -0.72 4.98 -11.34
CA GLN A 106 -0.30 3.68 -10.83
C GLN A 106 -0.07 2.67 -11.97
N ARG A 107 -0.95 2.59 -12.97
CA ARG A 107 -0.77 1.67 -14.11
C ARG A 107 0.51 1.94 -14.90
N ARG A 108 0.96 3.19 -15.05
CA ARG A 108 2.24 3.51 -15.72
C ARG A 108 3.44 2.95 -14.97
N VAL A 109 3.45 3.10 -13.65
CA VAL A 109 4.48 2.51 -12.80
C VAL A 109 4.38 0.98 -12.83
N ALA A 110 3.16 0.42 -12.83
CA ALA A 110 2.92 -1.02 -12.93
C ALA A 110 3.44 -1.63 -14.24
N VAL A 111 3.29 -0.96 -15.38
CA VAL A 111 3.88 -1.39 -16.66
C VAL A 111 5.39 -1.51 -16.54
N THR A 112 6.04 -0.47 -16.01
CA THR A 112 7.50 -0.45 -15.85
C THR A 112 7.96 -1.54 -14.87
N HIS A 113 7.24 -1.70 -13.75
CA HIS A 113 7.49 -2.74 -12.76
C HIS A 113 7.39 -4.16 -13.35
N ILE A 114 6.31 -4.45 -14.08
CA ILE A 114 6.09 -5.75 -14.73
C ILE A 114 7.17 -6.00 -15.79
N PHE A 115 7.52 -4.99 -16.57
CA PHE A 115 8.61 -5.09 -17.55
C PHE A 115 9.96 -5.39 -16.90
N SER A 116 10.33 -4.67 -15.84
CA SER A 116 11.58 -4.93 -15.10
C SER A 116 11.62 -6.34 -14.50
N ASN A 117 10.49 -6.83 -13.98
CA ASN A 117 10.37 -8.22 -13.51
C ASN A 117 10.49 -9.24 -14.64
N ALA A 118 9.93 -8.97 -15.82
CA ALA A 118 10.07 -9.85 -16.99
C ALA A 118 11.54 -9.93 -17.45
N VAL A 119 12.26 -8.80 -17.45
CA VAL A 119 13.71 -8.78 -17.71
C VAL A 119 14.48 -9.59 -16.67
N ALA A 120 14.16 -9.42 -15.38
CA ALA A 120 14.78 -10.18 -14.30
C ALA A 120 14.56 -11.70 -14.48
N GLN A 121 13.32 -12.12 -14.75
CA GLN A 121 12.97 -13.52 -15.02
C GLN A 121 13.71 -14.07 -16.25
N GLY A 122 13.80 -13.30 -17.33
CA GLY A 122 14.55 -13.65 -18.53
C GLY A 122 16.04 -13.86 -18.25
N CYS A 123 16.64 -12.98 -17.45
CA CYS A 123 18.01 -13.12 -16.98
C CYS A 123 18.21 -14.38 -16.12
N PHE A 124 17.31 -14.67 -15.18
CA PHE A 124 17.41 -15.89 -14.37
C PHE A 124 17.19 -17.18 -15.19
N ALA A 125 16.29 -17.16 -16.18
CA ALA A 125 16.13 -18.26 -17.12
C ALA A 125 17.38 -18.46 -17.99
N ALA A 126 17.98 -17.36 -18.46
CA ALA A 126 19.25 -17.38 -19.18
C ALA A 126 20.38 -17.93 -18.29
N ALA A 127 20.43 -17.56 -17.00
CA ALA A 127 21.39 -18.10 -16.05
C ALA A 127 21.19 -19.60 -15.84
N TRP A 128 19.95 -20.04 -15.64
CA TRP A 128 19.63 -21.45 -15.39
C TRP A 128 19.94 -22.34 -16.61
N SER A 129 19.60 -21.88 -17.82
CA SER A 129 19.83 -22.61 -19.08
C SER A 129 21.30 -22.86 -19.42
N ARG A 130 22.24 -22.13 -18.78
CA ARG A 130 23.69 -22.36 -18.96
C ARG A 130 24.18 -23.70 -18.42
N GLY A 131 23.37 -24.41 -17.63
CA GLY A 131 23.75 -25.71 -17.07
C GLY A 131 24.97 -25.59 -16.15
N ASN A 132 25.72 -26.68 -15.98
CA ASN A 132 26.92 -26.71 -15.12
C ASN A 132 28.20 -26.19 -15.81
N ASP A 133 28.21 -26.13 -17.14
CA ASP A 133 29.45 -25.96 -17.91
C ASP A 133 29.83 -24.50 -18.15
N ARG A 134 28.91 -23.55 -17.90
CA ARG A 134 29.12 -22.12 -18.20
C ARG A 134 28.85 -21.22 -17.00
N ARG A 135 29.47 -21.55 -15.86
CA ARG A 135 29.30 -20.86 -14.56
C ARG A 135 29.48 -19.35 -14.63
N LEU A 136 30.52 -18.84 -15.29
CA LEU A 136 30.76 -17.39 -15.40
C LEU A 136 29.61 -16.67 -16.13
N GLY A 137 29.13 -17.26 -17.23
CA GLY A 137 27.97 -16.74 -17.95
C GLY A 137 26.69 -16.79 -17.12
N ALA A 138 26.47 -17.89 -16.39
CA ALA A 138 25.33 -18.03 -15.50
C ALA A 138 25.34 -16.98 -14.38
N ARG A 139 26.51 -16.74 -13.79
CA ARG A 139 26.70 -15.71 -12.77
C ARG A 139 26.45 -14.31 -13.30
N ALA A 140 26.96 -13.99 -14.49
CA ALA A 140 26.72 -12.68 -15.12
C ALA A 140 25.21 -12.44 -15.35
N TRP A 141 24.50 -13.44 -15.88
CA TRP A 141 23.04 -13.37 -16.04
C TRP A 141 22.31 -13.29 -14.70
N GLY A 142 22.75 -14.03 -13.67
CA GLY A 142 22.17 -13.97 -12.33
C GLY A 142 22.33 -12.59 -11.68
N LEU A 143 23.50 -11.95 -11.83
CA LEU A 143 23.73 -10.59 -11.34
C LEU A 143 22.92 -9.55 -12.12
N ALA A 144 22.82 -9.69 -13.45
CA ALA A 144 21.95 -8.84 -14.26
C ALA A 144 20.46 -8.99 -13.85
N GLY A 145 20.04 -10.23 -13.56
CA GLY A 145 18.70 -10.54 -13.05
C GLY A 145 18.44 -9.90 -11.69
N LEU A 146 19.40 -9.98 -10.76
CA LEU A 146 19.32 -9.29 -9.47
C LEU A 146 19.22 -7.77 -9.61
N ALA A 147 19.99 -7.17 -10.51
CA ALA A 147 19.93 -5.73 -10.75
C ALA A 147 18.55 -5.31 -11.29
N ALA A 148 18.02 -6.03 -12.28
CA ALA A 148 16.68 -5.80 -12.82
C ALA A 148 15.58 -6.02 -11.76
N MET A 149 15.73 -7.05 -10.92
CA MET A 149 14.84 -7.32 -9.79
C MET A 149 14.91 -6.19 -8.75
N GLY A 150 16.09 -5.61 -8.50
CA GLY A 150 16.25 -4.45 -7.63
C GLY A 150 15.47 -3.24 -8.14
N VAL A 151 15.58 -2.93 -9.43
CA VAL A 151 14.78 -1.87 -10.09
C VAL A 151 13.29 -2.18 -9.95
N ALA A 152 12.87 -3.41 -10.27
CA ALA A 152 11.49 -3.82 -10.12
C ALA A 152 11.00 -3.66 -8.67
N GLY A 153 11.79 -4.08 -7.68
CA GLY A 153 11.49 -3.93 -6.27
C GLY A 153 11.32 -2.48 -5.84
N THR A 154 12.17 -1.56 -6.32
CA THR A 154 12.00 -0.12 -6.05
C THR A 154 10.70 0.44 -6.63
N LEU A 155 10.32 0.03 -7.86
CA LEU A 155 9.05 0.43 -8.48
C LEU A 155 7.84 -0.17 -7.75
N GLY A 156 7.95 -1.43 -7.30
CA GLY A 156 6.89 -2.11 -6.55
C GLY A 156 6.68 -1.49 -5.16
N GLY A 157 7.77 -1.13 -4.49
CA GLY A 157 7.72 -0.38 -3.24
C GLY A 157 7.11 1.01 -3.42
N HIS A 158 7.44 1.71 -4.51
CA HIS A 158 6.80 2.99 -4.86
C HIS A 158 5.29 2.84 -5.06
N LEU A 159 4.87 1.84 -5.85
CA LEU A 159 3.47 1.50 -6.08
C LEU A 159 2.72 1.24 -4.77
N ALA A 160 3.25 0.33 -3.95
CA ALA A 160 2.57 -0.12 -2.73
C ALA A 160 2.57 0.96 -1.64
N TYR A 161 3.71 1.60 -1.38
CA TYR A 161 3.88 2.46 -0.21
C TYR A 161 3.71 3.96 -0.51
N ALA A 162 4.20 4.46 -1.65
CA ALA A 162 4.06 5.88 -1.99
C ALA A 162 2.73 6.18 -2.71
N GLN A 163 2.30 5.27 -3.59
CA GLN A 163 1.06 5.40 -4.36
C GLN A 163 -0.12 4.60 -3.78
N GLY A 164 0.06 3.80 -2.73
CA GLY A 164 -1.03 3.10 -2.05
C GLY A 164 -1.80 2.10 -2.93
N ALA A 165 -1.12 1.50 -3.91
CA ALA A 165 -1.71 0.50 -4.78
C ALA A 165 -2.21 -0.71 -3.96
N GLY A 166 -3.45 -1.15 -4.18
CA GLY A 166 -4.04 -2.35 -3.55
C GLY A 166 -4.46 -2.21 -2.09
N VAL A 167 -4.03 -1.15 -1.38
CA VAL A 167 -4.40 -0.86 0.02
C VAL A 167 -5.13 0.47 0.18
N GLY A 168 -5.29 1.21 -0.92
CA GLY A 168 -5.62 2.63 -0.91
C GLY A 168 -4.38 3.43 -0.49
N ARG A 169 -4.18 4.62 -1.07
CA ARG A 169 -3.31 5.60 -0.39
C ARG A 169 -3.90 5.82 0.99
N TRP A 170 -3.08 6.17 1.97
CA TRP A 170 -3.58 7.01 3.07
C TRP A 170 -3.99 8.35 2.45
N SER A 171 -5.13 8.36 1.78
CA SER A 171 -5.82 9.52 1.28
C SER A 171 -6.96 9.72 2.25
N VAL A 172 -6.88 10.84 2.95
CA VAL A 172 -8.06 11.58 3.35
C VAL A 172 -9.08 11.48 2.22
N ALA A 173 -10.28 11.00 2.54
CA ALA A 173 -11.32 10.71 1.57
C ALA A 173 -11.57 11.88 0.59
N PRO A 174 -12.09 11.62 -0.62
CA PRO A 174 -12.34 12.68 -1.61
C PRO A 174 -13.27 13.74 -1.03
N ARG A 175 -12.82 14.99 -1.04
CA ARG A 175 -13.61 16.16 -0.67
C ARG A 175 -14.84 16.27 -1.59
N LYS A 176 -15.99 15.74 -1.16
CA LYS A 176 -17.29 16.15 -1.68
C LYS A 176 -17.61 17.50 -1.05
N GLY A 177 -17.40 18.58 -1.80
CA GLY A 177 -17.77 19.93 -1.36
C GLY A 177 -16.66 20.94 -1.56
N ALA A 178 -16.55 21.46 -2.78
CA ALA A 178 -16.17 22.86 -2.94
C ALA A 178 -17.33 23.70 -2.40
N GLY A 179 -17.26 24.03 -1.11
CA GLY A 179 -18.27 24.82 -0.41
C GLY A 179 -18.17 24.61 1.09
N GLN A 180 -17.84 25.67 1.81
CA GLN A 180 -17.71 25.79 3.27
C GLN A 180 -16.34 25.41 3.83
N ALA A 181 -15.75 26.35 4.54
CA ALA A 181 -14.62 26.14 5.42
C ALA A 181 -15.12 25.24 6.57
N GLY A 182 -14.79 23.95 6.53
CA GLY A 182 -15.02 23.01 7.62
C GLY A 182 -14.43 23.58 8.90
N ALA A 183 -15.26 23.71 9.93
CA ALA A 183 -14.85 24.32 11.18
C ALA A 183 -13.82 23.43 11.88
N MET A 184 -12.60 23.95 12.05
CA MET A 184 -11.50 23.29 12.76
C MET A 184 -11.92 22.78 14.16
N VAL A 185 -11.44 21.61 14.59
CA VAL A 185 -11.62 21.18 15.99
C VAL A 185 -10.83 22.14 16.88
N ARG A 186 -11.52 22.79 17.83
CA ARG A 186 -10.94 23.79 18.74
C ARG A 186 -10.81 23.23 20.16
N PRO A 187 -9.91 23.81 20.98
CA PRO A 187 -9.80 23.44 22.40
C PRO A 187 -11.14 23.52 23.15
N GLY A 188 -12.00 24.48 22.78
CA GLY A 188 -13.34 24.62 23.34
C GLY A 188 -14.24 23.40 23.15
N HIS A 189 -14.14 22.68 22.03
CA HIS A 189 -14.93 21.46 21.81
C HIS A 189 -14.47 20.31 22.71
N VAL A 190 -13.16 20.25 22.99
CA VAL A 190 -12.59 19.24 23.90
C VAL A 190 -12.98 19.55 25.35
N ALA A 191 -12.94 20.83 25.74
CA ALA A 191 -13.41 21.28 27.05
C ALA A 191 -14.91 20.99 27.25
N GLU A 192 -15.74 21.36 26.26
CA GLU A 192 -17.18 21.10 26.27
C GLU A 192 -17.51 19.59 26.40
N LEU A 193 -16.77 18.72 25.70
CA LEU A 193 -16.92 17.27 25.83
C LEU A 193 -16.55 16.77 27.22
N MET A 194 -15.49 17.29 27.83
CA MET A 194 -15.05 16.90 29.17
C MET A 194 -16.02 17.39 30.27
N ASP A 195 -16.59 18.58 30.09
CA ASP A 195 -17.55 19.20 30.99
C ASP A 195 -18.97 18.61 30.88
N SER A 196 -19.26 17.87 29.81
CA SER A 196 -20.56 17.20 29.63
C SER A 196 -20.87 16.29 30.82
N PRO A 197 -22.08 16.30 31.39
CA PRO A 197 -22.43 15.39 32.48
C PRO A 197 -22.64 13.94 32.00
N ASP A 198 -22.85 13.73 30.69
CA ASP A 198 -23.05 12.41 30.10
C ASP A 198 -21.71 11.70 29.87
N PRO A 199 -21.45 10.53 30.50
CA PRO A 199 -20.21 9.77 30.27
C PRO A 199 -20.11 9.18 28.85
N SER A 200 -21.24 9.08 28.15
CA SER A 200 -21.32 8.55 26.79
C SER A 200 -21.27 9.66 25.72
N ALA A 201 -21.08 10.91 26.12
CA ALA A 201 -20.97 12.01 25.17
C ALA A 201 -19.78 11.80 24.21
N ALA A 202 -19.88 12.34 23.00
CA ALA A 202 -18.88 12.21 21.97
C ALA A 202 -18.72 13.49 21.17
N LEU A 203 -17.49 13.75 20.70
CA LEU A 203 -17.24 14.72 19.64
C LEU A 203 -17.45 14.02 18.31
N VAL A 204 -18.38 14.54 17.50
CA VAL A 204 -18.77 13.99 16.20
C VAL A 204 -18.54 15.01 15.09
N LEU A 205 -18.35 14.51 13.86
CA LEU A 205 -18.45 15.33 12.65
C LEU A 205 -19.84 15.17 12.05
N GLU A 206 -20.63 16.24 12.08
CA GLU A 206 -21.92 16.32 11.40
C GLU A 206 -21.78 17.26 10.20
N ALA A 207 -21.98 16.72 8.99
CA ALA A 207 -21.81 17.49 7.75
C ALA A 207 -20.48 18.29 7.67
N GLY A 208 -19.40 17.75 8.24
CA GLY A 208 -18.06 18.37 8.27
C GLY A 208 -17.83 19.38 9.38
N VAL A 209 -18.75 19.52 10.34
CA VAL A 209 -18.63 20.42 11.50
C VAL A 209 -18.45 19.60 12.78
N PRO A 210 -17.42 19.90 13.61
CA PRO A 210 -17.25 19.26 14.91
C PRO A 210 -18.32 19.75 15.91
N VAL A 211 -19.04 18.80 16.52
CA VAL A 211 -20.10 19.08 17.51
C VAL A 211 -19.99 18.07 18.67
N VAL A 212 -20.22 18.51 19.91
CA VAL A 212 -20.33 17.62 21.07
C VAL A 212 -21.78 17.14 21.21
N ARG A 213 -21.96 15.81 21.31
CA ARG A 213 -23.29 15.18 21.41
C ARG A 213 -23.38 14.28 22.62
N SER A 214 -24.54 14.33 23.29
CA SER A 214 -24.92 13.38 24.35
C SER A 214 -25.73 12.22 23.77
N SER A 215 -25.61 11.05 24.40
CA SER A 215 -26.31 9.82 24.04
C SER A 215 -27.83 10.04 24.05
N GLY A 216 -28.48 9.77 22.92
CA GLY A 216 -29.95 9.92 22.76
C GLY A 216 -30.43 11.19 22.06
N SER A 217 -29.53 12.05 21.55
CA SER A 217 -29.88 13.23 20.74
C SER A 217 -29.56 13.02 19.24
N GLY A 218 -30.36 12.22 18.53
CA GLY A 218 -30.06 11.84 17.14
C GLY A 218 -30.30 12.92 16.10
N PRO A 219 -29.42 13.03 15.08
CA PRO A 219 -29.78 13.05 13.67
C PRO A 219 -29.63 11.63 13.06
N ASP A 220 -30.10 11.42 11.82
CA ASP A 220 -30.02 10.15 11.08
C ASP A 220 -28.63 9.48 11.22
N GLU A 221 -28.60 8.20 11.56
CA GLU A 221 -27.38 7.40 11.84
C GLU A 221 -26.39 7.33 10.64
N ASP A 222 -26.79 7.84 9.48
CA ASP A 222 -26.05 7.75 8.21
C ASP A 222 -25.10 8.94 7.92
N GLU A 223 -25.05 10.00 8.74
CA GLU A 223 -24.29 11.23 8.41
C GLU A 223 -23.32 11.76 9.49
N ALA A 224 -23.18 11.06 10.63
CA ALA A 224 -22.32 11.48 11.73
C ALA A 224 -21.14 10.50 11.94
N VAL A 225 -19.90 11.02 11.91
CA VAL A 225 -18.69 10.24 12.23
C VAL A 225 -18.20 10.59 13.63
N VAL A 226 -18.14 9.60 14.52
CA VAL A 226 -17.60 9.77 15.88
C VAL A 226 -16.07 9.93 15.82
N ILE A 227 -15.55 11.03 16.37
CA ILE A 227 -14.11 11.31 16.44
C ILE A 227 -13.51 10.75 17.74
N VAL A 228 -14.13 11.08 18.88
CA VAL A 228 -13.69 10.64 20.21
C VAL A 228 -14.83 10.70 21.20
N THR A 229 -14.88 9.75 22.14
CA THR A 229 -15.85 9.76 23.25
C THR A 229 -15.24 10.34 24.51
N ARG A 230 -16.09 10.90 25.37
CA ARG A 230 -15.68 11.42 26.68
C ARG A 230 -14.98 10.36 27.51
N ALA A 231 -15.50 9.13 27.52
CA ALA A 231 -14.89 8.01 28.22
C ALA A 231 -13.42 7.73 27.81
N VAL A 232 -13.08 7.96 26.53
CA VAL A 232 -11.69 7.82 26.04
C VAL A 232 -10.81 8.97 26.52
N LEU A 233 -11.33 10.20 26.54
CA LEU A 233 -10.60 11.36 27.07
C LEU A 233 -10.42 11.28 28.60
N ASP A 234 -11.42 10.82 29.33
CA ASP A 234 -11.33 10.55 30.77
C ASP A 234 -10.24 9.53 31.08
N HIS A 235 -10.08 8.50 30.24
CA HIS A 235 -8.98 7.55 30.37
C HIS A 235 -7.61 8.19 30.10
N ARG A 236 -7.53 9.17 29.19
CA ARG A 236 -6.29 9.87 28.85
C ARG A 236 -5.85 10.83 29.96
N PHE A 237 -6.79 11.58 30.53
CA PHE A 237 -6.53 12.62 31.54
C PHE A 237 -6.66 12.10 32.99
N ARG A 238 -6.31 10.83 33.25
CA ARG A 238 -6.39 10.11 34.56
C ARG A 238 -5.56 10.72 35.71
N GLY A 239 -5.66 12.03 35.95
CA GLY A 239 -4.88 12.77 36.95
C GLY A 239 -5.41 14.16 37.33
N GLY A 240 -6.49 14.66 36.72
CA GLY A 240 -7.08 15.97 37.04
C GLY A 240 -7.71 16.65 35.81
N PRO A 241 -8.36 17.82 35.97
CA PRO A 241 -8.88 18.56 34.82
C PRO A 241 -7.72 18.94 33.88
N PRO A 242 -7.90 18.78 32.55
CA PRO A 242 -6.84 19.07 31.58
C PRO A 242 -6.44 20.55 31.63
N SER A 243 -5.15 20.83 31.47
CA SER A 243 -4.66 22.19 31.33
C SER A 243 -5.04 22.80 29.98
N SER A 244 -4.89 24.12 29.83
CA SER A 244 -5.14 24.78 28.54
C SER A 244 -4.25 24.25 27.41
N SER A 245 -2.99 23.92 27.71
CA SER A 245 -2.08 23.29 26.75
C SER A 245 -2.49 21.87 26.38
N ASP A 246 -3.04 21.10 27.33
CA ASP A 246 -3.53 19.74 27.05
C ASP A 246 -4.73 19.78 26.11
N LEU A 247 -5.62 20.76 26.30
CA LEU A 247 -6.77 20.98 25.43
C LEU A 247 -6.35 21.43 24.02
N GLU A 248 -5.30 22.26 23.91
CA GLU A 248 -4.73 22.68 22.63
C GLU A 248 -4.08 21.53 21.86
N GLU A 249 -3.23 20.74 22.52
CA GLU A 249 -2.59 19.57 21.92
C GLU A 249 -3.63 18.54 21.48
N GLN A 250 -4.61 18.27 22.34
CA GLN A 250 -5.66 17.32 22.04
C GLN A 250 -6.56 17.79 20.89
N ALA A 251 -6.91 19.08 20.85
CA ALA A 251 -7.67 19.65 19.75
C ALA A 251 -6.90 19.54 18.42
N ALA A 252 -5.60 19.82 18.40
CA ALA A 252 -4.78 19.67 17.21
C ALA A 252 -4.69 18.21 16.71
N ALA A 253 -4.56 17.26 17.63
CA ALA A 253 -4.55 15.82 17.29
C ALA A 253 -5.91 15.36 16.72
N LEU A 254 -7.02 15.77 17.36
CA LEU A 254 -8.37 15.45 16.91
C LEU A 254 -8.73 16.17 15.60
N ASP A 255 -8.22 17.37 15.38
CA ASP A 255 -8.39 18.11 14.14
C ASP A 255 -7.67 17.42 12.97
N SER A 256 -6.47 16.88 13.20
CA SER A 256 -5.77 16.06 12.21
C SER A 256 -6.59 14.81 11.84
N ILE A 257 -7.24 14.18 12.83
CA ILE A 257 -8.13 13.03 12.62
C ILE A 257 -9.40 13.47 11.86
N ALA A 258 -10.02 14.58 12.28
CA ALA A 258 -11.22 15.13 11.66
C ALA A 258 -11.02 15.46 10.17
N ARG A 259 -9.90 16.13 9.85
CA ARG A 259 -9.50 16.40 8.47
C ARG A 259 -9.31 15.12 7.69
N SER A 260 -8.75 14.06 8.31
CA SER A 260 -8.58 12.77 7.64
C SER A 260 -9.89 12.05 7.31
N LEU A 261 -10.96 12.37 8.04
CA LEU A 261 -12.30 11.83 7.88
C LEU A 261 -13.18 12.65 6.90
N GLY A 262 -12.69 13.79 6.39
CA GLY A 262 -13.35 14.55 5.32
C GLY A 262 -14.07 15.85 5.73
N ALA A 263 -13.74 16.43 6.89
CA ALA A 263 -14.14 17.79 7.28
C ALA A 263 -13.37 18.90 6.53
#